data_AF-A0A0F5LTS2-F1
#
_entry.id   AF-A0A0F5LTS2-F1
#
_cell.length_a   1.000
_cell.length_b   1.000
_cell.length_c   1.000
_cell.angle_alpha   90.00
_cell.angle_beta   90.00
_cell.angle_gamma   90.00
#
_symmetry.space_group_name_H-M   'P 1'
#
loop_
_entity.id
_entity.type
_entity.pdbx_description
1 polymer ?
#
loop_
_entity_poly.entity_id
_entity_poly.type
_entity_poly.pdbx_seq_one_letter_code
_entity_poly.pdbx_strand_id
1 'polypeptide(L)'
;MVLDSLSDRMGGRDNVTPMRIAHNTLFTAREKLDLLQQLKADVAVAAQEGTPLGFDAEEIDLAMEEVRQGVQDGIGSSTVLRGDF
;
A
#
# COMPACT_ATOMS: atom_id res chain seq x y z
N MET A 1 15.90 -0.79 -1.31
CA MET A 1 14.75 -0.68 -0.39
C MET A 1 13.50 -0.57 -1.25
N VAL A 2 12.51 -1.45 -1.06
CA VAL A 2 11.29 -1.53 -1.90
C VAL A 2 10.45 -0.25 -1.79
N LEU A 3 10.42 0.36 -0.59
CA LEU A 3 9.73 1.61 -0.35
C LEU A 3 10.28 2.77 -1.20
N ASP A 4 11.61 2.86 -1.39
CA ASP A 4 12.23 3.84 -2.29
C ASP A 4 11.79 3.62 -3.74
N SER A 5 11.76 2.37 -4.22
CA SER A 5 11.29 2.06 -5.58
C SER A 5 9.78 2.25 -5.77
N LEU A 6 8.99 2.07 -4.71
CA LEU A 6 7.56 2.33 -4.73
C LEU A 6 7.29 3.84 -4.73
N SER A 7 8.05 4.57 -3.93
CA SER A 7 8.01 6.03 -3.86
C SER A 7 8.38 6.65 -5.19
N ASP A 8 9.43 6.16 -5.85
CA ASP A 8 9.83 6.61 -7.18
C ASP A 8 8.69 6.42 -8.21
N ARG A 9 8.02 5.26 -8.18
CA ARG A 9 6.84 4.97 -9.02
C ARG A 9 5.61 5.80 -8.68
N MET A 10 5.46 6.23 -7.42
CA MET A 10 4.34 7.07 -6.96
C MET A 10 4.65 8.58 -6.97
N GLY A 11 5.82 8.99 -7.47
CA GLY A 11 6.19 10.41 -7.58
C GLY A 11 6.73 11.03 -6.28
N GLY A 12 7.49 10.26 -5.48
CA GLY A 12 8.22 10.71 -4.30
C GLY A 12 7.83 10.01 -2.99
N ARG A 13 8.74 10.02 -1.99
CA ARG A 13 8.55 9.40 -0.66
C ARG A 13 7.44 10.08 0.15
N ASP A 14 7.28 11.39 0.00
CA ASP A 14 6.21 12.18 0.63
C ASP A 14 4.79 11.81 0.16
N ASN A 15 4.68 11.04 -0.92
CA ASN A 15 3.43 10.72 -1.58
C ASN A 15 2.93 9.30 -1.30
N VAL A 16 3.69 8.50 -0.54
CA VAL A 16 3.35 7.11 -0.22
C VAL A 16 2.64 7.06 1.12
N THR A 17 1.31 7.19 1.10
CA THR A 17 0.46 6.97 2.27
C THR A 17 -0.26 5.62 2.17
N PRO A 18 -0.63 5.00 3.31
CA PRO A 18 -1.30 3.70 3.32
C PRO A 18 -2.58 3.73 2.47
N MET A 19 -3.41 4.77 2.63
CA MET A 19 -4.63 4.93 1.85
C MET A 19 -4.37 5.13 0.36
N ARG A 20 -3.29 5.81 -0.03
CA ARG A 20 -2.96 5.97 -1.45
C ARG A 20 -2.57 4.64 -2.08
N ILE A 21 -1.91 3.75 -1.35
CA ILE A 21 -1.64 2.37 -1.80
C ILE A 21 -2.96 1.60 -1.94
N ALA A 22 -3.85 1.69 -0.95
CA ALA A 22 -5.15 1.01 -0.97
C ALA A 22 -6.02 1.41 -2.18
N HIS A 23 -6.07 2.68 -2.52
CA HIS A 23 -6.84 3.19 -3.66
C HIS A 23 -6.09 3.16 -5.00
N ASN A 24 -4.81 2.78 -5.04
CA ASN A 24 -4.02 2.81 -6.26
C ASN A 24 -4.55 1.82 -7.31
N THR A 25 -4.85 2.27 -8.53
CA THR A 25 -5.40 1.40 -9.59
C THR A 25 -4.32 0.64 -10.38
N LEU A 26 -3.04 0.99 -10.21
CA LEU A 26 -1.92 0.35 -10.90
C LEU A 26 -1.53 -1.00 -10.28
N PHE A 27 -1.93 -1.25 -9.03
CA PHE A 27 -1.61 -2.46 -8.28
C PHE A 27 -2.83 -3.36 -8.14
N THR A 28 -2.62 -4.67 -8.23
CA THR A 28 -3.64 -5.64 -7.84
C THR A 28 -3.85 -5.64 -6.34
N ALA A 29 -4.99 -6.16 -5.87
CA ALA A 29 -5.25 -6.24 -4.43
C ALA A 29 -4.18 -7.01 -3.65
N ARG A 30 -3.59 -8.05 -4.26
CA ARG A 30 -2.49 -8.80 -3.64
C ARG A 30 -1.23 -7.95 -3.50
N GLU A 31 -0.87 -7.20 -4.54
CA GLU A 31 0.27 -6.29 -4.49
C GLU A 31 0.06 -5.17 -3.48
N LYS A 32 -1.16 -4.60 -3.39
CA LYS A 32 -1.49 -3.60 -2.35
C LYS A 32 -1.28 -4.15 -0.96
N LEU A 33 -1.78 -5.35 -0.66
CA LEU A 33 -1.62 -5.99 0.64
C LEU A 33 -0.15 -6.27 0.97
N ASP A 34 0.63 -6.71 -0.01
CA ASP A 34 2.07 -6.96 0.14
C ASP A 34 2.81 -5.66 0.49
N LEU A 35 2.54 -4.58 -0.25
CA LEU A 35 3.12 -3.26 0.00
C LEU A 35 2.71 -2.67 1.35
N LEU A 36 1.44 -2.80 1.73
CA LEU A 36 0.95 -2.35 3.05
C LEU A 36 1.57 -3.16 4.19
N GLN A 37 1.75 -4.46 4.01
CA GLN A 37 2.42 -5.30 5.00
C GLN A 37 3.90 -4.93 5.16
N GLN A 38 4.59 -4.66 4.05
CA GLN A 38 5.97 -4.15 4.06
C GLN A 38 6.04 -2.79 4.78
N LEU A 39 5.12 -1.87 4.46
CA LEU A 39 5.04 -0.55 5.09
C LEU A 39 4.80 -0.63 6.60
N LYS A 40 4.00 -1.61 7.06
CA LYS A 40 3.76 -1.85 8.49
C LYS A 40 5.02 -2.28 9.22
N ALA A 41 5.85 -3.10 8.58
CA ALA A 41 7.15 -3.48 9.13
C ALA A 41 8.09 -2.27 9.21
N ASP A 42 8.15 -1.45 8.17
CA ASP A 42 8.95 -0.21 8.17
C ASP A 42 8.49 0.76 9.26
N VAL A 43 7.19 0.96 9.48
CA VAL A 43 6.66 1.79 10.58
C VAL A 43 7.04 1.21 11.95
N ALA A 44 6.92 -0.10 12.14
CA ALA A 44 7.30 -0.72 13.41
C ALA A 44 8.81 -0.56 13.70
N VAL A 45 9.66 -0.59 12.68
CA VAL A 45 11.10 -0.31 12.82
C VAL A 45 11.32 1.18 13.11
N ALA A 46 10.70 2.07 12.33
CA ALA A 46 10.86 3.50 12.48
C ALA A 46 10.35 4.02 13.84
N ALA A 47 9.26 3.43 14.36
CA ALA A 47 8.76 3.69 15.71
C ALA A 47 9.74 3.25 16.80
N GLN A 48 10.44 2.12 16.62
CA GLN A 48 11.50 1.68 17.53
C GLN A 48 12.73 2.59 17.46
N GLU A 49 13.05 3.12 16.28
CA GLU A 49 14.15 4.08 16.09
C GLU A 49 13.75 5.53 16.45
N GLY A 50 12.54 5.75 16.96
CA GLY A 50 12.06 7.07 17.38
C GLY A 50 11.85 8.06 16.23
N THR A 51 11.73 7.56 15.00
CA THR A 51 11.55 8.36 13.78
C THR A 51 10.19 8.04 13.17
N PRO A 52 9.07 8.55 13.72
CA PRO A 52 7.75 8.24 13.20
C PRO A 52 7.62 8.72 11.76
N LEU A 53 7.13 7.85 10.87
CA LEU A 53 6.96 8.13 9.43
C LEU A 53 5.76 9.05 9.13
N GLY A 54 5.07 9.54 10.15
CA GLY A 54 3.90 10.42 10.03
C GLY A 54 2.57 9.68 9.82
N PHE A 55 2.56 8.36 9.98
CA PHE A 55 1.36 7.52 10.01
C PHE A 55 1.57 6.31 10.92
N ASP A 56 0.49 5.85 11.53
CA ASP A 56 0.52 4.76 12.51
C ASP A 56 0.24 3.39 11.89
N ALA A 57 0.63 2.32 12.59
CA ALA A 57 0.34 0.95 12.16
C ALA A 57 -1.18 0.72 11.98
N GLU A 58 -2.01 1.40 12.77
CA GLU A 58 -3.48 1.35 12.68
C GLU A 58 -3.99 1.90 11.34
N GLU A 59 -3.38 2.98 10.81
CA GLU A 59 -3.75 3.51 9.49
C GLU A 59 -3.44 2.52 8.37
N ILE A 60 -2.38 1.73 8.54
CA ILE A 60 -2.01 0.68 7.60
C ILE A 60 -2.98 -0.49 7.67
N ASP A 61 -3.43 -0.86 8.87
CA ASP A 61 -4.46 -1.89 9.05
C ASP A 61 -5.78 -1.48 8.40
N LEU A 62 -6.23 -0.22 8.58
CA LEU A 62 -7.41 0.31 7.89
C LEU A 62 -7.25 0.24 6.36
N ALA A 63 -6.09 0.61 5.83
CA ALA A 63 -5.83 0.53 4.40
C ALA A 63 -5.87 -0.92 3.89
N MET A 64 -5.40 -1.89 4.68
CA MET A 64 -5.48 -3.31 4.32
C MET A 64 -6.92 -3.82 4.35
N GLU A 65 -7.74 -3.36 5.30
CA GLU A 65 -9.17 -3.68 5.34
C GLU A 65 -9.89 -3.14 4.12
N GLU A 66 -9.66 -1.89 3.72
CA GLU A 66 -10.25 -1.30 2.51
C GLU A 66 -9.91 -2.11 1.25
N VAL A 67 -8.66 -2.57 1.12
CA VAL A 67 -8.26 -3.44 0.00
C VAL A 67 -9.01 -4.78 0.06
N ARG A 68 -9.16 -5.37 1.25
CA ARG A 68 -9.91 -6.64 1.42
C ARG A 68 -11.39 -6.46 1.14
N GLN A 69 -12.00 -5.35 1.54
CA GLN A 69 -13.38 -5.00 1.25
C GLN A 69 -13.57 -4.82 -0.26
N GLY A 70 -12.71 -4.06 -0.94
CA GLY A 70 -12.77 -3.89 -2.40
C GLY A 70 -12.61 -5.20 -3.20
N VAL A 71 -11.90 -6.20 -2.67
CA VAL A 71 -11.87 -7.55 -3.24
C VAL A 71 -13.19 -8.29 -3.03
N GLN A 72 -13.76 -8.22 -1.82
CA GLN A 72 -15.02 -8.88 -1.47
C GLN A 72 -16.22 -8.28 -2.22
N ASP A 73 -16.25 -6.96 -2.40
CA ASP A 73 -17.24 -6.23 -3.20
C ASP A 73 -17.12 -6.50 -4.72
N GLY A 74 -16.17 -7.33 -5.14
CA GLY A 74 -15.99 -7.71 -6.55
C GLY A 74 -15.35 -6.63 -7.42
N ILE A 75 -14.97 -5.48 -6.84
CA ILE A 75 -14.23 -4.42 -7.54
C ILE A 75 -12.80 -4.89 -7.88
N GLY A 76 -12.25 -5.87 -7.16
CA GLY A 76 -10.97 -6.51 -7.47
C GLY A 76 -11.01 -7.63 -8.52
N SER A 77 -12.18 -8.19 -8.82
CA SER A 77 -12.34 -9.37 -9.70
C SER A 77 -12.39 -9.03 -11.19
N SER A 78 -12.61 -7.75 -11.53
CA SER A 78 -12.70 -7.27 -12.92
C SER A 78 -11.44 -6.62 -13.46
N THR A 79 -10.29 -6.76 -12.81
CA THR A 79 -9.00 -6.55 -13.49
C THR A 79 -8.67 -7.76 -14.38
N VAL A 80 -9.59 -8.06 -15.29
CA VAL A 80 -9.34 -8.85 -16.48
C VAL A 80 -8.40 -8.03 -17.37
N LEU A 81 -7.33 -8.69 -17.81
CA LEU A 81 -6.32 -8.25 -18.76
C LEU A 81 -5.35 -7.16 -18.26
N ARG A 82 -4.23 -7.64 -17.70
CA ARG A 82 -2.90 -7.22 -18.19
C ARG A 82 -2.91 -7.38 -19.72
N GLY A 83 -3.41 -6.36 -20.41
CA GLY A 83 -3.40 -6.26 -21.87
C GLY A 83 -2.01 -5.93 -22.35
N ASP A 84 -1.50 -6.79 -23.23
CA ASP A 84 -0.68 -6.47 -24.40
C ASP A 84 -0.49 -4.95 -24.65
N PHE A 85 0.71 -4.44 -24.36
CA PHE A 85 1.33 -3.24 -24.95
C PHE A 85 2.85 -3.40 -24.92
#